data_AF-A0A369WAM0-F1
#
_entry.id   AF-A0A369WAM0-F1
#
_cell.length_a   1.000
_cell.length_b   1.000
_cell.length_c   1.000
_cell.angle_alpha   90.00
_cell.angle_beta   90.00
_cell.angle_gamma   90.00
#
_symmetry.space_group_name_H-M   'P 1'
#
loop_
_entity.id
_entity.type
_entity.pdbx_description
1 polymer ?
#
loop_
_entity_poly.entity_id
_entity_poly.type
_entity_poly.pdbx_seq_one_letter_code
_entity_poly.pdbx_strand_id
1 'polypeptide(L)'
;MTEPQQPEPRIGETRAYWTHKVDSFPGPVAQFRMAQLIDLDDRLYETARVVYRFMLGWYHDGHGDALISQRHVAKVMKQRAPEGATVPSRNAVQRAILALMEAGWVVRSFQGRGRGRGASRYVPVANVLDLAAQGKFPELAHANGPVELARSIGPHVAHANGPVEAELAHANGPKTHIHDPRTDAGTCIVKPVSAATGDGAEGAAPGVGFDDAFLAYGNLGTYTTALAAWGEIDFGRHPVEHIIARAKSWKDSARQGAKRMPFEKWLRQKRYVEADRRTRPAPAPTEPPIPANDNHPAEEFALPPKPIVTHRGRIDSAEIINEERGSAIRMTIAGRAVEVHYEHADSEVQRKGQAELSTLSDIAGAQIERPEQLVGLSVRWEEMSNGTRRWAPGDSEMRTRA
;
A
#
# COMPACT_ATOMS: atom_id res chain seq x y z
N MET A 1 52.15 -7.29 -48.70
CA MET A 1 51.69 -7.95 -47.46
C MET A 1 50.33 -7.39 -47.16
N THR A 2 49.30 -8.13 -47.53
CA THR A 2 47.90 -7.70 -47.41
C THR A 2 47.45 -8.00 -45.99
N GLU A 3 47.20 -6.94 -45.22
CA GLU A 3 46.70 -7.03 -43.86
C GLU A 3 45.35 -7.77 -43.88
N PRO A 4 45.17 -8.83 -43.08
CA PRO A 4 43.90 -9.57 -43.05
C PRO A 4 42.83 -8.65 -42.47
N GLN A 5 41.90 -8.22 -43.32
CA GLN A 5 40.66 -7.57 -42.90
C GLN A 5 39.99 -8.47 -41.86
N GLN A 6 39.91 -8.00 -40.61
CA GLN A 6 39.04 -8.62 -39.62
C GLN A 6 37.62 -8.61 -40.18
N PRO A 7 36.92 -9.76 -40.21
CA PRO A 7 35.55 -9.80 -40.69
C PRO A 7 34.71 -8.89 -39.82
N GLU A 8 34.00 -7.93 -40.44
CA GLU A 8 33.02 -7.11 -39.75
C GLU A 8 32.11 -8.01 -38.91
N PRO A 9 31.91 -7.70 -37.62
CA PRO A 9 31.04 -8.52 -36.78
C PRO A 9 29.65 -8.53 -37.41
N ARG A 10 29.21 -9.73 -37.81
CA ARG A 10 27.88 -9.94 -38.38
C ARG A 10 26.86 -9.39 -37.38
N ILE A 11 25.98 -8.52 -37.87
CA ILE A 11 24.80 -8.01 -37.16
C ILE A 11 23.96 -9.23 -36.75
N GLY A 12 24.22 -9.78 -35.57
CA GLY A 12 23.70 -11.09 -35.18
C GLY A 12 24.24 -11.64 -33.86
N GLU A 13 25.37 -11.15 -33.34
CA GLU A 13 25.88 -11.55 -32.02
C GLU A 13 25.46 -10.55 -30.94
N THR A 14 24.15 -10.42 -30.79
CA THR A 14 23.40 -9.38 -30.06
C THR A 14 23.28 -9.64 -28.56
N ARG A 15 24.39 -9.84 -27.82
CA ARG A 15 24.33 -9.73 -26.35
C ARG A 15 24.05 -8.31 -25.89
N ALA A 16 24.48 -7.33 -26.69
CA ALA A 16 24.32 -5.92 -26.40
C ALA A 16 22.88 -5.41 -26.54
N TYR A 17 22.01 -5.99 -27.36
CA TYR A 17 20.71 -5.37 -27.68
C TYR A 17 19.80 -5.19 -26.45
N TRP A 18 19.78 -6.18 -25.55
CA TRP A 18 18.89 -6.21 -24.40
C TRP A 18 19.33 -5.29 -23.25
N THR A 19 20.61 -4.90 -23.20
CA THR A 19 21.21 -4.14 -22.09
C THR A 19 21.84 -2.82 -22.53
N HIS A 20 22.11 -2.63 -23.83
CA HIS A 20 22.77 -1.44 -24.36
C HIS A 20 21.86 -0.22 -24.25
N LYS A 21 22.34 0.80 -23.53
CA LYS A 21 21.63 2.06 -23.27
C LYS A 21 20.25 1.85 -22.64
N VAL A 22 20.08 0.75 -21.90
CA VAL A 22 18.88 0.51 -21.12
C VAL A 22 19.03 1.21 -19.77
N ASP A 23 18.04 2.02 -19.44
CA ASP A 23 17.93 2.67 -18.14
C ASP A 23 17.54 1.66 -17.04
N SER A 24 17.77 2.01 -15.78
CA SER A 24 17.32 1.17 -14.68
C SER A 24 15.79 1.06 -14.72
N PHE A 25 15.26 -0.16 -14.62
CA PHE A 25 13.82 -0.36 -14.46
C PHE A 25 13.34 0.43 -13.22
N PRO A 26 12.27 1.23 -13.31
CA PRO A 26 11.22 1.21 -14.34
C PRO A 26 11.32 2.29 -15.43
N GLY A 27 12.52 2.59 -15.90
CA GLY A 27 12.74 3.52 -17.00
C GLY A 27 12.05 3.10 -18.32
N PRO A 28 11.66 4.06 -19.19
CA PRO A 28 10.88 3.76 -20.41
C PRO A 28 11.56 2.79 -21.38
N VAL A 29 12.90 2.83 -21.50
CA VAL A 29 13.62 1.94 -22.42
C VAL A 29 13.60 0.51 -21.88
N ALA A 30 13.83 0.32 -20.58
CA ALA A 30 13.68 -0.97 -19.92
C ALA A 30 12.26 -1.54 -20.08
N GLN A 31 11.22 -0.74 -19.80
CA GLN A 31 9.83 -1.18 -19.97
C GLN A 31 9.53 -1.62 -21.40
N PHE A 32 9.98 -0.83 -22.39
CA PHE A 32 9.80 -1.17 -23.81
C PHE A 32 10.51 -2.48 -24.17
N ARG A 33 11.76 -2.67 -23.75
CA ARG A 33 12.53 -3.90 -24.01
C ARG A 33 11.89 -5.13 -23.37
N MET A 34 11.43 -5.02 -22.12
CA MET A 34 10.73 -6.10 -21.43
C MET A 34 9.41 -6.46 -22.14
N ALA A 35 8.68 -5.45 -22.63
CA ALA A 35 7.43 -5.66 -23.38
C ALA A 35 7.66 -6.33 -24.74
N GLN A 36 8.81 -6.12 -25.39
CA GLN A 36 9.20 -6.86 -26.59
C GLN A 36 9.63 -8.29 -26.27
N LEU A 37 10.41 -8.46 -25.19
CA LEU A 37 10.99 -9.76 -24.85
C LEU A 37 9.92 -10.81 -24.52
N ILE A 38 8.83 -10.43 -23.85
CA ILE A 38 7.75 -11.37 -23.50
C ILE A 38 7.02 -11.96 -24.71
N ASP A 39 7.07 -11.27 -25.85
CA ASP A 39 6.43 -11.74 -27.08
C ASP A 39 7.17 -12.91 -27.71
N LEU A 40 8.44 -13.09 -27.32
CA LEU A 40 9.29 -14.20 -27.74
C LEU A 40 9.18 -15.42 -26.82
N ASP A 41 8.44 -15.33 -25.71
CA ASP A 41 8.24 -16.47 -24.81
C ASP A 41 7.00 -17.28 -25.22
N ASP A 42 7.25 -18.45 -25.80
CA ASP A 42 6.21 -19.37 -26.28
C ASP A 42 5.42 -20.06 -25.15
N ARG A 43 5.91 -20.01 -23.90
CA ARG A 43 5.21 -20.58 -22.74
C ARG A 43 3.96 -19.78 -22.36
N LEU A 44 3.86 -18.54 -22.85
CA LEU A 44 2.80 -17.60 -22.50
C LEU A 44 1.79 -17.45 -23.64
N TYR A 45 0.51 -17.40 -23.29
CA TYR A 45 -0.56 -17.09 -24.23
C TYR A 45 -0.81 -15.58 -24.30
N GLU A 46 -1.49 -15.13 -25.36
CA GLU A 46 -1.63 -13.70 -25.69
C GLU A 46 -2.19 -12.86 -24.52
N THR A 47 -3.21 -13.35 -23.83
CA THR A 47 -3.77 -12.65 -22.67
C THR A 47 -2.74 -12.45 -21.56
N ALA A 48 -1.82 -13.38 -21.35
CA ALA A 48 -0.74 -13.22 -20.36
C ALA A 48 0.25 -12.12 -20.79
N ARG A 49 0.60 -12.07 -22.07
CA ARG A 49 1.43 -10.99 -22.64
C ARG A 49 0.78 -9.62 -22.49
N VAL A 50 -0.52 -9.51 -22.82
CA VAL A 50 -1.30 -8.28 -22.65
C VAL A 50 -1.33 -7.82 -21.19
N VAL A 51 -1.58 -8.74 -20.25
CA VAL A 51 -1.58 -8.41 -18.81
C VAL A 51 -0.20 -7.94 -18.35
N TYR A 52 0.87 -8.58 -18.79
CA TYR A 52 2.23 -8.17 -18.43
C TYR A 52 2.61 -6.79 -18.98
N ARG A 53 2.32 -6.50 -20.26
CA ARG A 53 2.56 -5.17 -20.84
C ARG A 53 1.81 -4.08 -20.08
N PHE A 54 0.57 -4.37 -19.66
CA PHE A 54 -0.19 -3.49 -18.77
C PHE A 54 0.51 -3.30 -17.40
N MET A 55 1.04 -4.37 -16.80
CA MET A 55 1.77 -4.29 -15.53
C MET A 55 3.04 -3.44 -15.64
N LEU A 56 3.80 -3.56 -16.73
CA LEU A 56 5.00 -2.76 -16.99
C LEU A 56 4.67 -1.26 -17.07
N GLY A 57 3.69 -0.89 -17.91
CA GLY A 57 3.31 0.52 -18.07
C GLY A 57 2.65 1.13 -16.84
N TRP A 58 2.20 0.32 -15.89
CA TRP A 58 1.65 0.78 -14.60
C TRP A 58 2.71 0.86 -13.49
N TYR A 59 3.85 0.19 -13.64
CA TYR A 59 4.85 0.17 -12.60
C TYR A 59 5.55 1.53 -12.51
N HIS A 60 5.47 2.16 -11.33
CA HIS A 60 6.07 3.47 -11.05
C HIS A 60 6.67 3.50 -9.64
N ASP A 61 7.89 4.03 -9.51
CA ASP A 61 8.62 4.13 -8.23
C ASP A 61 7.85 4.92 -7.16
N GLY A 62 7.05 5.91 -7.57
CA GLY A 62 6.27 6.77 -6.66
C GLY A 62 5.10 6.08 -5.97
N HIS A 63 4.59 4.98 -6.53
CA HIS A 63 3.46 4.24 -5.96
C HIS A 63 3.88 3.04 -5.10
N GLY A 64 5.19 2.80 -4.93
CA GLY A 64 5.72 1.78 -4.05
C GLY A 64 5.14 0.40 -4.37
N ASP A 65 5.67 -0.22 -5.40
CA ASP A 65 5.43 -1.59 -5.86
C ASP A 65 4.00 -1.97 -6.24
N ALA A 66 3.88 -2.31 -7.53
CA ALA A 66 3.02 -3.37 -8.09
C ALA A 66 1.52 -3.34 -7.78
N LEU A 67 0.72 -3.53 -8.83
CA LEU A 67 -0.74 -3.56 -8.75
C LEU A 67 -1.22 -4.36 -7.52
N ILE A 68 -1.98 -3.66 -6.67
CA ILE A 68 -2.32 -4.04 -5.29
C ILE A 68 -3.09 -5.38 -5.20
N SER A 69 -3.78 -5.78 -6.28
CA SER A 69 -4.45 -7.08 -6.37
C SER A 69 -4.87 -7.40 -7.81
N GLN A 70 -5.12 -8.68 -8.09
CA GLN A 70 -5.69 -9.16 -9.38
C GLN A 70 -7.01 -8.42 -9.73
N ARG A 71 -7.84 -8.12 -8.71
CA ARG A 71 -9.10 -7.37 -8.88
C ARG A 71 -8.82 -5.95 -9.38
N HIS A 72 -7.78 -5.33 -8.84
CA HIS A 72 -7.38 -3.99 -9.23
C HIS A 72 -6.86 -3.97 -10.68
N VAL A 73 -6.04 -4.95 -11.07
CA VAL A 73 -5.59 -5.10 -12.47
C VAL A 73 -6.78 -5.16 -13.43
N ALA A 74 -7.71 -6.08 -13.20
CA ALA A 74 -8.88 -6.23 -14.07
C ALA A 74 -9.76 -4.97 -14.12
N LYS A 75 -9.94 -4.30 -12.97
CA LYS A 75 -10.69 -3.04 -12.89
C LYS A 75 -10.04 -1.94 -13.73
N VAL A 76 -8.74 -1.74 -13.57
CA VAL A 76 -8.02 -0.65 -14.24
C VAL A 76 -7.88 -0.92 -15.75
N MET A 77 -7.64 -2.17 -16.15
CA MET A 77 -7.66 -2.54 -17.57
C MET A 77 -9.02 -2.23 -18.20
N LYS A 78 -10.13 -2.51 -17.49
CA LYS A 78 -11.49 -2.19 -17.96
C LYS A 78 -11.73 -0.68 -18.07
N GLN A 79 -11.24 0.11 -17.12
CA GLN A 79 -11.41 1.56 -17.09
C GLN A 79 -10.63 2.29 -18.19
N ARG A 80 -9.49 1.73 -18.64
CA ARG A 80 -8.62 2.33 -19.66
C ARG A 80 -8.85 1.79 -21.06
N ALA A 81 -9.67 0.75 -21.20
CA ALA A 81 -9.95 0.18 -22.51
C ALA A 81 -10.76 1.18 -23.34
N PRO A 82 -10.37 1.43 -24.61
CA PRO A 82 -11.18 2.23 -25.50
C PRO A 82 -12.53 1.54 -25.74
N GLU A 83 -13.53 2.32 -26.13
CA GLU A 83 -14.87 1.80 -26.39
C GLU A 83 -14.81 0.69 -27.47
N GLY A 84 -15.47 -0.43 -27.19
CA GLY A 84 -15.46 -1.62 -28.07
C GLY A 84 -14.26 -2.56 -27.93
N ALA A 85 -13.23 -2.21 -27.15
CA ALA A 85 -12.10 -3.12 -26.93
C ALA A 85 -12.48 -4.30 -26.03
N THR A 86 -11.98 -5.49 -26.38
CA THR A 86 -12.15 -6.69 -25.58
C THR A 86 -11.16 -6.67 -24.42
N VAL A 87 -11.68 -6.59 -23.18
CA VAL A 87 -10.85 -6.57 -21.97
C VAL A 87 -10.84 -7.95 -21.34
N PRO A 88 -9.67 -8.47 -20.91
CA PRO A 88 -9.61 -9.72 -20.16
C PRO A 88 -10.53 -9.68 -18.93
N SER A 89 -11.35 -10.72 -18.76
CA SER A 89 -12.16 -10.88 -17.56
C SER A 89 -11.28 -11.05 -16.32
N ARG A 90 -11.83 -10.82 -15.13
CA ARG A 90 -11.09 -11.01 -13.88
C ARG A 90 -10.46 -12.40 -13.75
N ASN A 91 -11.18 -13.45 -14.16
CA ASN A 91 -10.66 -14.82 -14.14
C ASN A 91 -9.57 -15.04 -15.18
N ALA A 92 -9.65 -14.38 -16.34
CA ALA A 92 -8.60 -14.41 -17.34
C ALA A 92 -7.33 -13.70 -16.83
N VAL A 93 -7.47 -12.55 -16.17
CA VAL A 93 -6.35 -11.84 -15.51
C VAL A 93 -5.70 -12.71 -14.43
N GLN A 94 -6.50 -13.38 -13.61
CA GLN A 94 -5.97 -14.30 -12.59
C GLN A 94 -5.14 -15.43 -13.21
N ARG A 95 -5.65 -16.10 -14.25
CA ARG A 95 -4.92 -17.16 -14.96
C ARG A 95 -3.67 -16.63 -15.65
N ALA A 96 -3.71 -15.41 -16.19
CA ALA A 96 -2.57 -14.76 -16.82
C ALA A 96 -1.46 -14.50 -15.81
N ILE A 97 -1.81 -13.96 -14.64
CA ILE A 97 -0.85 -13.72 -13.56
C ILE A 97 -0.21 -15.02 -13.08
N LEU A 98 -0.98 -16.11 -12.95
CA LEU A 98 -0.43 -17.42 -12.58
C LEU A 98 0.58 -17.92 -13.63
N ALA A 99 0.24 -17.84 -14.91
CA ALA A 99 1.16 -18.23 -16.00
C ALA A 99 2.44 -17.37 -16.00
N LEU A 100 2.32 -16.06 -15.75
CA LEU A 100 3.48 -15.16 -15.63
C LEU A 100 4.36 -15.51 -14.42
N MET A 101 3.76 -15.93 -13.31
CA MET A 101 4.51 -16.38 -12.14
C MET A 101 5.22 -17.71 -12.41
N GLU A 102 4.53 -18.68 -13.01
CA GLU A 102 5.10 -19.99 -13.37
C GLU A 102 6.24 -19.86 -14.38
N ALA A 103 6.14 -18.92 -15.32
CA ALA A 103 7.20 -18.61 -16.29
C ALA A 103 8.29 -17.66 -15.74
N GLY A 104 8.20 -17.23 -14.47
CA GLY A 104 9.21 -16.40 -13.81
C GLY A 104 9.24 -14.92 -14.21
N TRP A 105 8.23 -14.42 -14.93
CA TRP A 105 8.15 -13.02 -15.36
C TRP A 105 7.67 -12.07 -14.27
N VAL A 106 6.91 -12.59 -13.31
CA VAL A 106 6.27 -11.82 -12.24
C VAL A 106 6.46 -12.54 -10.91
N VAL A 107 6.77 -11.77 -9.87
CA VAL A 107 6.89 -12.28 -8.50
C VAL A 107 5.75 -11.75 -7.66
N ARG A 108 5.23 -12.62 -6.79
CA ARG A 108 4.28 -12.21 -5.76
C ARG A 108 5.06 -11.65 -4.57
N SER A 109 4.92 -10.35 -4.32
CA SER A 109 5.44 -9.70 -3.12
C SER A 109 4.31 -9.51 -2.11
N PHE A 110 4.62 -9.79 -0.84
CA PHE A 110 3.80 -9.39 0.31
C PHE A 110 4.33 -8.13 0.98
N GLN A 111 5.47 -7.62 0.52
CA GLN A 111 6.05 -6.39 1.02
C GLN A 111 5.35 -5.21 0.35
N GLY A 112 4.62 -4.45 1.16
CA GLY A 112 3.94 -3.26 0.68
C GLY A 112 3.46 -2.41 1.83
N ARG A 113 3.74 -1.11 1.78
CA ARG A 113 3.10 -0.12 2.65
C ARG A 113 1.63 -0.03 2.28
N GLY A 114 0.79 -0.64 3.11
CA GLY A 114 -0.66 -0.57 3.04
C GLY A 114 -1.25 -1.03 4.35
N ARG A 115 -2.39 -0.49 4.75
CA ARG A 115 -3.06 -0.75 6.05
C ARG A 115 -3.62 -2.18 6.20
N GLY A 116 -3.22 -3.11 5.33
CA GLY A 116 -3.62 -4.52 5.36
C GLY A 116 -2.40 -5.42 5.17
N ARG A 117 -2.01 -6.13 6.24
CA ARG A 117 -1.14 -7.31 6.14
C ARG A 117 -1.83 -8.33 5.22
N GLY A 118 -1.23 -8.68 4.09
CA GLY A 118 -1.68 -9.83 3.27
C GLY A 118 -2.22 -9.53 1.87
N ALA A 119 -2.24 -8.27 1.40
CA ALA A 119 -2.60 -8.00 0.00
C ALA A 119 -1.47 -8.46 -0.94
N SER A 120 -1.82 -9.29 -1.92
CA SER A 120 -0.88 -9.83 -2.90
C SER A 120 -0.51 -8.79 -3.94
N ARG A 121 0.77 -8.44 -4.02
CA ARG A 121 1.30 -7.54 -5.06
C ARG A 121 2.07 -8.35 -6.09
N TYR A 122 2.01 -7.92 -7.34
CA TYR A 122 2.63 -8.62 -8.46
C TYR A 122 3.67 -7.71 -9.13
N VAL A 123 4.95 -8.00 -8.90
CA VAL A 123 6.09 -7.18 -9.32
C VAL A 123 6.74 -7.82 -10.55
N PRO A 124 6.93 -7.09 -11.67
CA PRO A 124 7.74 -7.56 -12.79
C PRO A 124 9.19 -7.84 -12.35
N VAL A 125 9.76 -8.94 -12.81
CA VAL A 125 11.14 -9.32 -12.50
C VAL A 125 12.10 -8.41 -13.30
N ALA A 126 12.94 -7.63 -12.62
CA ALA A 126 13.77 -6.61 -13.28
C ALA A 126 15.00 -7.19 -14.01
N ASN A 127 15.56 -8.31 -13.54
CA ASN A 127 16.74 -8.97 -14.13
C ASN A 127 16.44 -9.74 -15.44
N VAL A 128 15.22 -9.66 -16.00
CA VAL A 128 14.88 -10.36 -17.25
C VAL A 128 15.73 -9.90 -18.44
N LEU A 129 16.17 -8.63 -18.44
CA LEU A 129 17.00 -8.10 -19.53
C LEU A 129 18.44 -8.63 -19.46
N ASP A 130 18.97 -8.80 -18.24
CA ASP A 130 20.28 -9.40 -18.04
C ASP A 130 20.28 -10.89 -18.42
N LEU A 131 19.18 -11.59 -18.12
CA LEU A 131 18.98 -12.99 -18.55
C LEU A 131 18.87 -13.09 -20.08
N ALA A 132 18.13 -12.17 -20.70
CA ALA A 132 18.01 -12.12 -22.16
C ALA A 132 19.35 -11.84 -22.85
N ALA A 133 20.19 -10.98 -22.27
CA ALA A 133 21.56 -10.76 -22.76
C ALA A 133 22.44 -12.02 -22.67
N GLN A 134 22.10 -12.96 -21.78
CA GLN A 134 22.71 -14.29 -21.69
C GLN A 134 22.04 -15.33 -22.59
N GLY A 135 21.01 -14.94 -23.36
CA GLY A 135 20.24 -15.85 -24.21
C GLY A 135 19.27 -16.75 -23.45
N LYS A 136 18.86 -16.35 -22.24
CA LYS A 136 17.97 -17.13 -21.37
C LYS A 136 16.68 -16.38 -21.09
N PHE A 137 15.57 -17.12 -21.00
CA PHE A 137 14.32 -16.61 -20.46
C PHE A 137 14.31 -16.71 -18.93
N PRO A 138 13.46 -15.92 -18.24
CA PRO A 138 13.27 -16.09 -16.82
C PRO A 138 12.72 -17.48 -16.49
N GLU A 139 13.10 -17.96 -15.32
CA GLU A 139 12.54 -19.16 -14.70
C GLU A 139 12.21 -18.81 -13.25
N LEU A 140 11.39 -19.64 -12.59
CA LEU A 140 10.99 -19.46 -11.19
C LEU A 140 12.18 -19.25 -10.23
N ALA A 141 13.33 -19.86 -10.50
CA ALA A 141 14.54 -19.73 -9.68
C ALA A 141 15.22 -18.35 -9.80
N HIS A 142 14.97 -17.61 -10.88
CA HIS A 142 15.60 -16.31 -11.15
C HIS A 142 14.83 -15.12 -10.55
N ALA A 143 13.72 -15.40 -9.86
CA ALA A 143 12.95 -14.44 -9.10
C ALA A 143 13.70 -14.04 -7.81
N ASN A 144 14.34 -12.88 -7.81
CA ASN A 144 15.00 -12.34 -6.63
C ASN A 144 13.97 -11.86 -5.58
N GLY A 145 13.52 -12.77 -4.72
CA GLY A 145 12.61 -12.52 -3.60
C GLY A 145 12.08 -13.84 -3.02
N PRO A 146 11.53 -13.87 -1.78
CA PRO A 146 10.94 -15.09 -1.25
C PRO A 146 9.72 -15.47 -2.10
N VAL A 147 9.90 -16.41 -3.02
CA VAL A 147 8.84 -17.01 -3.81
C VAL A 147 8.12 -18.02 -2.92
N GLU A 148 7.09 -17.57 -2.20
CA GLU A 148 6.14 -18.53 -1.62
C GLU A 148 5.26 -19.08 -2.75
N LEU A 149 5.63 -20.28 -3.21
CA LEU A 149 4.68 -21.21 -3.83
C LEU A 149 3.48 -21.36 -2.89
N ALA A 150 2.28 -21.42 -3.43
CA ALA A 150 0.99 -21.20 -2.77
C ALA A 150 0.61 -22.17 -1.62
N ARG A 151 1.55 -22.75 -0.85
CA ARG A 151 1.31 -23.78 0.17
C ARG A 151 2.06 -23.65 1.50
N SER A 152 2.91 -22.65 1.74
CA SER A 152 3.51 -22.47 3.09
C SER A 152 2.75 -21.43 3.91
N ILE A 153 2.25 -21.85 5.07
CA ILE A 153 1.76 -20.97 6.13
C ILE A 153 2.90 -20.88 7.14
N GLY A 154 3.65 -19.77 7.16
CA GLY A 154 4.65 -19.51 8.19
C GLY A 154 5.41 -18.19 7.96
N PRO A 155 5.64 -17.36 9.00
CA PRO A 155 6.37 -16.12 8.84
C PRO A 155 7.87 -16.38 8.94
N HIS A 156 8.60 -16.31 7.83
CA HIS A 156 10.06 -16.24 7.88
C HIS A 156 10.53 -14.80 7.63
N VAL A 157 11.16 -14.23 8.67
CA VAL A 157 11.96 -13.01 8.59
C VAL A 157 13.36 -13.42 8.16
N ALA A 158 13.91 -12.73 7.15
CA ALA A 158 15.36 -12.65 6.96
C ALA A 158 15.71 -11.35 6.23
N HIS A 159 16.59 -10.57 6.84
CA HIS A 159 17.38 -9.53 6.19
C HIS A 159 18.51 -10.20 5.41
N ALA A 160 18.84 -9.70 4.21
CA ALA A 160 20.12 -10.00 3.57
C ALA A 160 20.54 -8.85 2.64
N ASN A 161 21.37 -7.95 3.17
CA ASN A 161 22.49 -7.42 2.41
C ASN A 161 23.58 -8.50 2.45
N GLY A 162 24.10 -8.93 1.31
CA GLY A 162 25.23 -9.87 1.26
C GLY A 162 25.55 -10.32 -0.17
N PRO A 163 26.82 -10.53 -0.51
CA PRO A 163 27.41 -10.13 -1.80
C PRO A 163 27.31 -11.23 -2.86
N VAL A 164 27.30 -10.81 -4.14
CA VAL A 164 27.67 -11.69 -5.24
C VAL A 164 29.19 -11.72 -5.28
N GLU A 165 29.77 -12.86 -4.90
CA GLU A 165 31.14 -13.23 -5.25
C GLU A 165 31.29 -13.27 -6.77
N ALA A 166 32.23 -12.50 -7.28
CA ALA A 166 32.84 -12.72 -8.59
C ALA A 166 34.33 -12.43 -8.46
N GLU A 167 35.07 -13.45 -8.04
CA GLU A 167 36.52 -13.52 -8.20
C GLU A 167 36.80 -14.12 -9.58
N LEU A 168 37.45 -13.35 -10.47
CA LEU A 168 38.49 -13.86 -11.37
C LEU A 168 39.26 -12.72 -12.08
N ALA A 169 40.55 -12.70 -11.78
CA ALA A 169 41.69 -12.29 -12.61
C ALA A 169 41.78 -10.83 -13.11
N HIS A 170 42.44 -9.99 -12.31
CA HIS A 170 43.15 -8.82 -12.81
C HIS A 170 44.52 -9.25 -13.40
N ALA A 171 44.73 -8.98 -14.69
CA ALA A 171 46.06 -8.96 -15.31
C ALA A 171 46.49 -7.49 -15.50
N ASN A 172 47.75 -7.21 -15.15
CA ASN A 172 48.34 -5.88 -15.03
C ASN A 172 48.82 -5.27 -16.37
N GLY A 173 48.41 -4.01 -16.62
CA GLY A 173 49.17 -2.94 -17.30
C GLY A 173 49.13 -2.87 -18.85
N PRO A 174 49.60 -1.76 -19.49
CA PRO A 174 49.84 -0.40 -19.01
C PRO A 174 49.06 0.70 -19.80
N LYS A 175 49.04 1.90 -19.21
CA LYS A 175 48.45 3.16 -19.67
C LYS A 175 48.90 3.58 -21.08
N THR A 176 47.99 4.15 -21.87
CA THR A 176 48.33 5.21 -22.84
C THR A 176 47.26 6.32 -22.86
N HIS A 177 47.71 7.50 -22.44
CA HIS A 177 47.11 8.82 -22.71
C HIS A 177 47.17 9.14 -24.21
N ILE A 178 46.28 10.02 -24.70
CA ILE A 178 46.48 11.13 -25.68
C ILE A 178 45.07 11.68 -26.01
N HIS A 179 44.67 12.79 -25.36
CA HIS A 179 44.60 14.20 -25.82
C HIS A 179 43.22 14.67 -26.34
N ASP A 180 42.57 15.45 -25.49
CA ASP A 180 41.56 16.47 -25.85
C ASP A 180 42.19 17.59 -26.70
N PRO A 181 41.48 18.14 -27.69
CA PRO A 181 41.76 19.47 -28.20
C PRO A 181 41.03 20.54 -27.34
N ARG A 182 41.85 21.30 -26.61
CA ARG A 182 41.58 22.68 -26.14
C ARG A 182 41.37 23.56 -27.39
N THR A 183 40.48 24.55 -27.43
CA THR A 183 40.56 25.93 -26.86
C THR A 183 39.19 26.56 -27.24
N ASP A 184 38.49 27.34 -26.41
CA ASP A 184 38.87 28.73 -26.13
C ASP A 184 38.24 29.33 -24.87
N ALA A 185 38.97 30.32 -24.37
CA ALA A 185 38.78 31.06 -23.13
C ALA A 185 37.56 32.00 -23.16
N GLY A 186 36.72 31.89 -22.12
CA GLY A 186 35.70 32.87 -21.78
C GLY A 186 35.87 33.31 -20.33
N THR A 187 36.38 34.52 -20.17
CA THR A 187 36.74 35.26 -18.96
C THR A 187 35.69 35.20 -17.85
N CYS A 188 36.10 34.82 -16.64
CA CYS A 188 35.33 35.00 -15.41
C CYS A 188 35.25 36.49 -15.04
N ILE A 189 34.04 37.05 -15.01
CA ILE A 189 33.74 38.28 -14.27
C ILE A 189 32.73 37.93 -13.19
N VAL A 190 33.21 37.84 -11.95
CA VAL A 190 32.38 37.81 -10.75
C VAL A 190 31.85 39.23 -10.54
N LYS A 191 30.56 39.47 -10.76
CA LYS A 191 29.88 40.67 -10.27
C LYS A 191 29.50 40.45 -8.80
N PRO A 192 29.94 41.30 -7.86
CA PRO A 192 29.32 41.35 -6.54
C PRO A 192 27.96 42.03 -6.70
N VAL A 193 26.88 41.32 -6.42
CA VAL A 193 25.57 41.97 -6.29
C VAL A 193 25.41 42.36 -4.83
N SER A 194 25.62 43.64 -4.58
CA SER A 194 25.30 44.32 -3.33
C SER A 194 23.82 44.17 -3.00
N ALA A 195 23.56 44.01 -1.70
CA ALA A 195 22.26 44.07 -1.08
C ALA A 195 21.56 45.41 -1.39
N ALA A 196 20.30 45.34 -1.81
CA ALA A 196 19.38 46.46 -1.74
C ALA A 196 18.72 46.44 -0.36
N THR A 197 19.01 47.47 0.43
CA THR A 197 18.32 47.82 1.66
C THR A 197 16.89 48.23 1.31
N GLY A 198 15.93 47.44 1.77
CA GLY A 198 14.52 47.79 1.82
C GLY A 198 14.04 47.62 3.25
N ASP A 199 13.79 48.73 3.93
CA ASP A 199 13.20 48.79 5.27
C ASP A 199 11.86 48.04 5.32
N GLY A 200 11.72 47.14 6.30
CA GLY A 200 10.44 46.54 6.65
C GLY A 200 10.55 45.15 7.28
N ALA A 201 10.43 45.13 8.62
CA ALA A 201 10.33 43.98 9.53
C ALA A 201 11.65 43.29 9.92
N GLU A 202 11.99 43.39 11.21
CA GLU A 202 13.03 42.61 11.90
C GLU A 202 12.75 41.10 11.78
N GLY A 203 13.21 40.49 10.69
CA GLY A 203 13.28 39.04 10.53
C GLY A 203 14.61 38.53 11.07
N ALA A 204 14.55 37.55 11.98
CA ALA A 204 15.73 36.86 12.50
C ALA A 204 16.65 36.38 11.37
N ALA A 205 17.96 36.54 11.55
CA ALA A 205 18.97 36.18 10.56
C ALA A 205 18.83 34.71 10.08
N PRO A 206 19.11 34.44 8.80
CA PRO A 206 18.95 33.10 8.22
C PRO A 206 19.92 32.12 8.89
N GLY A 207 19.40 31.34 9.84
CA GLY A 207 20.15 30.30 10.55
C GLY A 207 19.92 30.25 12.06
N VAL A 208 19.34 31.27 12.68
CA VAL A 208 19.09 31.26 14.13
C VAL A 208 18.10 30.15 14.50
N GLY A 209 18.54 29.23 15.36
CA GLY A 209 17.76 28.11 15.91
C GLY A 209 17.39 26.99 14.93
N PHE A 210 17.96 26.97 13.72
CA PHE A 210 17.78 25.87 12.78
C PHE A 210 18.38 24.56 13.32
N ASP A 211 19.62 24.60 13.79
CA ASP A 211 20.32 23.41 14.29
C ASP A 211 19.60 22.81 15.49
N ASP A 212 19.10 23.65 16.40
CA ASP A 212 18.30 23.24 17.54
C ASP A 212 16.99 22.56 17.11
N ALA A 213 16.31 23.10 16.09
CA ALA A 213 15.08 22.51 15.57
C ALA A 213 15.33 21.19 14.84
N PHE A 214 16.39 21.10 14.03
CA PHE A 214 16.77 19.90 13.29
C PHE A 214 17.16 18.76 14.26
N LEU A 215 17.92 19.10 15.30
CA LEU A 215 18.30 18.20 16.38
C LEU A 215 17.08 17.75 17.21
N ALA A 216 16.19 18.69 17.56
CA ALA A 216 14.95 18.40 18.28
C ALA A 216 14.04 17.45 17.49
N TYR A 217 14.01 17.56 16.17
CA TYR A 217 13.27 16.66 15.29
C TYR A 217 13.93 15.27 15.11
N GLY A 218 15.25 15.18 15.34
CA GLY A 218 16.02 13.94 15.32
C GLY A 218 16.82 13.69 14.04
N ASN A 219 17.30 14.75 13.37
CA ASN A 219 18.22 14.70 12.23
C ASN A 219 17.73 13.83 11.06
N LEU A 220 16.42 13.85 10.80
CA LEU A 220 15.81 13.08 9.72
C LEU A 220 15.60 13.96 8.49
N GLY A 221 16.31 13.69 7.40
CA GLY A 221 16.23 14.46 6.14
C GLY A 221 17.62 14.86 5.64
N THR A 222 17.67 15.60 4.53
CA THR A 222 18.92 16.17 4.03
C THR A 222 19.11 17.57 4.62
N TYR A 223 20.24 17.83 5.27
CA TYR A 223 20.51 19.09 5.96
C TYR A 223 20.33 20.32 5.04
N THR A 224 20.85 20.26 3.81
CA THR A 224 20.75 21.35 2.84
C THR A 224 19.32 21.66 2.41
N THR A 225 18.47 20.64 2.23
CA THR A 225 17.06 20.84 1.84
C THR A 225 16.20 21.28 3.02
N ALA A 226 16.53 20.83 4.23
CA ALA A 226 15.93 21.29 5.46
C ALA A 226 16.26 22.77 5.74
N LEU A 227 17.51 23.18 5.53
CA LEU A 227 17.94 24.57 5.69
C LEU A 227 17.25 25.50 4.68
N ALA A 228 17.11 25.06 3.42
CA ALA A 228 16.35 25.79 2.42
C ALA A 228 14.87 25.95 2.84
N ALA A 229 14.23 24.86 3.30
CA ALA A 229 12.85 24.91 3.79
C ALA A 229 12.69 25.76 5.07
N TRP A 230 13.72 25.86 5.91
CA TRP A 230 13.75 26.73 7.08
C TRP A 230 13.76 28.21 6.71
N GLY A 231 14.53 28.57 5.67
CA GLY A 231 14.56 29.94 5.15
C GLY A 231 13.24 30.42 4.53
N GLU A 232 12.34 29.51 4.18
CA GLU A 232 10.99 29.83 3.66
C GLU A 232 9.97 30.15 4.78
N ILE A 233 10.35 30.01 6.06
CA ILE A 233 9.44 30.19 7.19
C ILE A 233 9.39 31.67 7.61
N ASP A 234 8.18 32.17 7.77
CA ASP A 234 7.93 33.47 8.37
C ASP A 234 8.01 33.39 9.91
N PHE A 235 9.19 33.70 10.45
CA PHE A 235 9.45 33.69 11.89
C PHE A 235 8.75 34.83 12.64
N GLY A 236 8.25 35.86 11.96
CA GLY A 236 7.43 36.90 12.59
C GLY A 236 6.08 36.34 13.05
N ARG A 237 5.54 35.37 12.30
CA ARG A 237 4.28 34.68 12.65
C ARG A 237 4.49 33.41 13.46
N HIS A 238 5.63 32.75 13.30
CA HIS A 238 5.94 31.48 13.94
C HIS A 238 7.32 31.54 14.61
N PRO A 239 7.38 31.91 15.90
CA PRO A 239 8.65 32.00 16.62
C PRO A 239 9.46 30.71 16.54
N VAL A 240 10.79 30.85 16.50
CA VAL A 240 11.73 29.74 16.37
C VAL A 240 11.53 28.71 17.49
N GLU A 241 11.34 29.17 18.73
CA GLU A 241 11.11 28.35 19.92
C GLU A 241 9.83 27.51 19.80
N HIS A 242 8.78 28.06 19.18
CA HIS A 242 7.54 27.33 18.94
C HIS A 242 7.77 26.15 18.01
N ILE A 243 8.54 26.36 16.92
CA ILE A 243 8.85 25.31 15.96
C ILE A 243 9.72 24.22 16.60
N ILE A 244 10.71 24.60 17.41
CA ILE A 244 11.56 23.65 18.16
C ILE A 244 10.72 22.80 19.12
N ALA A 245 9.84 23.43 19.91
CA ALA A 245 8.97 22.72 20.85
C ALA A 245 8.05 21.72 20.13
N ARG A 246 7.52 22.10 18.96
CA ARG A 246 6.68 21.22 18.14
C ARG A 246 7.47 20.09 17.48
N ALA A 247 8.69 20.35 17.03
CA ALA A 247 9.57 19.33 16.49
C ALA A 247 9.84 18.22 17.53
N LYS A 248 10.10 18.61 18.79
CA LYS A 248 10.26 17.69 19.92
C LYS A 248 9.00 16.87 20.20
N SER A 249 7.85 17.55 20.33
CA SER A 249 6.56 16.86 20.55
C SER A 249 6.22 15.87 19.43
N TRP A 250 6.51 16.21 18.18
CA TRP A 250 6.32 15.33 17.05
C TRP A 250 7.21 14.09 17.12
N LYS A 251 8.50 14.29 17.45
CA LYS A 251 9.46 13.21 17.66
C LYS A 251 8.99 12.24 18.76
N ASP A 252 8.46 12.76 19.85
CA ASP A 252 7.99 11.99 21.01
C ASP A 252 6.66 11.26 20.73
N SER A 253 5.78 11.85 19.90
CA SER A 253 4.51 11.24 19.50
C SER A 253 4.65 10.05 18.54
N ALA A 254 5.84 9.87 17.95
CA ALA A 254 6.07 8.82 16.98
C ALA A 254 6.23 7.45 17.66
N ARG A 255 5.36 6.49 17.28
CA ARG A 255 5.47 5.09 17.73
C ARG A 255 6.80 4.49 17.30
N GLN A 256 7.45 3.75 18.20
CA GLN A 256 8.69 3.02 17.91
C GLN A 256 8.51 2.11 16.67
N GLY A 257 9.35 2.29 15.65
CA GLY A 257 9.29 1.54 14.39
C GLY A 257 8.47 2.17 13.25
N ALA A 258 7.73 3.26 13.48
CA ALA A 258 7.07 4.00 12.41
C ALA A 258 8.07 4.92 11.69
N LYS A 259 8.12 4.89 10.35
CA LYS A 259 8.97 5.81 9.58
C LYS A 259 8.41 7.22 9.71
N ARG A 260 9.13 8.06 10.46
CA ARG A 260 8.83 9.49 10.59
C ARG A 260 9.03 10.21 9.26
N MET A 261 8.28 11.29 9.07
CA MET A 261 8.43 12.17 7.92
C MET A 261 9.80 12.88 8.01
N PRO A 262 10.54 13.07 6.91
CA PRO A 262 11.73 13.93 6.89
C PRO A 262 11.39 15.37 7.30
N PHE A 263 12.33 16.05 7.96
CA PHE A 263 12.14 17.37 8.53
C PHE A 263 11.79 18.42 7.47
N GLU A 264 12.41 18.36 6.30
CA GLU A 264 12.13 19.31 5.22
C GLU A 264 10.67 19.24 4.75
N LYS A 265 10.10 18.03 4.71
CA LYS A 265 8.69 17.82 4.35
C LYS A 265 7.76 18.27 5.46
N TRP A 266 8.15 18.07 6.72
CA TRP A 266 7.38 18.50 7.88
C TRP A 266 7.27 20.03 7.96
N LEU A 267 8.37 20.74 7.69
CA LEU A 267 8.39 22.21 7.59
C LEU A 267 7.54 22.73 6.43
N ARG A 268 7.71 22.17 5.21
CA ARG A 268 6.94 22.58 4.02
C ARG A 268 5.44 22.38 4.16
N GLN A 269 5.02 21.31 4.85
CA GLN A 269 3.61 21.05 5.13
C GLN A 269 3.05 21.90 6.28
N LYS A 270 3.86 22.79 6.89
CA LYS A 270 3.47 23.64 8.02
C LYS A 270 2.81 22.86 9.15
N ARG A 271 3.29 21.62 9.40
CA ARG A 271 2.73 20.71 10.42
C ARG A 271 2.90 21.24 11.84
N TYR A 272 3.82 22.19 12.04
CA TYR A 272 3.94 22.95 13.29
C TYR A 272 2.68 23.77 13.62
N VAL A 273 1.88 24.17 12.63
CA VAL A 273 0.61 24.91 12.82
C VAL A 273 -0.60 23.99 13.02
N GLU A 274 -0.60 22.81 12.40
CA GLU A 274 -1.77 21.92 12.38
C GLU A 274 -2.11 21.33 13.76
N ALA A 275 -1.11 21.22 14.64
CA ALA A 275 -1.33 20.80 16.03
C ALA A 275 -2.19 21.79 16.83
N ASP A 276 -2.12 23.09 16.51
CA ASP A 276 -2.90 24.14 17.17
C ASP A 276 -4.36 24.19 16.68
N ARG A 277 -4.66 23.64 15.50
CA ARG A 277 -6.05 23.54 15.01
C ARG A 277 -6.87 22.47 15.72
N ARG A 278 -6.23 21.48 16.34
CA ARG A 278 -6.92 20.35 17.01
C ARG A 278 -7.26 20.62 18.48
N THR A 279 -6.82 21.72 19.07
CA THR A 279 -7.09 22.06 20.48
C THR A 279 -8.35 22.90 20.67
N ARG A 280 -9.01 23.37 19.61
CA ARG A 280 -10.32 24.03 19.72
C ARG A 280 -11.44 22.98 19.68
N PRO A 281 -12.18 22.71 20.77
CA PRO A 281 -13.34 21.84 20.71
C PRO A 281 -14.36 22.44 19.75
N ALA A 282 -14.74 21.67 18.73
CA ALA A 282 -15.75 22.08 17.77
C ALA A 282 -17.13 22.12 18.47
N PRO A 283 -17.93 23.19 18.32
CA PRO A 283 -19.32 23.15 18.77
C PRO A 283 -20.10 22.09 17.98
N ALA A 284 -21.04 21.41 18.66
CA ALA A 284 -21.86 20.37 18.10
C ALA A 284 -22.60 20.84 16.82
N PRO A 285 -22.73 19.98 15.80
CA PRO A 285 -23.36 20.38 14.54
C PRO A 285 -24.85 20.64 14.75
N THR A 286 -25.28 21.85 14.41
CA THR A 286 -26.69 22.20 14.23
C THR A 286 -27.12 21.72 12.84
N GLU A 287 -28.25 21.00 12.75
CA GLU A 287 -28.82 20.55 11.48
C GLU A 287 -29.15 21.73 10.57
N PRO A 288 -28.77 21.71 9.27
CA PRO A 288 -29.21 22.70 8.31
C PRO A 288 -30.62 22.37 7.77
N PRO A 289 -31.42 23.39 7.42
CA PRO A 289 -32.72 23.19 6.77
C PRO A 289 -32.52 22.63 5.36
N ILE A 290 -33.36 21.65 4.99
CA ILE A 290 -33.36 20.98 3.68
C ILE A 290 -33.77 21.98 2.59
N PRO A 291 -32.90 22.32 1.61
CA PRO A 291 -33.34 22.99 0.40
C PRO A 291 -33.91 21.98 -0.61
N ALA A 292 -34.87 22.46 -1.40
CA ALA A 292 -35.59 21.67 -2.38
C ALA A 292 -34.68 21.09 -3.48
N ASN A 293 -34.98 19.83 -3.77
CA ASN A 293 -34.62 18.99 -4.90
C ASN A 293 -34.14 19.71 -6.18
N ASP A 294 -32.91 19.37 -6.62
CA ASP A 294 -32.57 19.28 -8.04
C ASP A 294 -31.59 18.11 -8.26
N ASN A 295 -31.96 17.25 -9.21
CA ASN A 295 -31.35 15.97 -9.54
C ASN A 295 -29.88 16.09 -9.96
N HIS A 296 -28.96 15.56 -9.15
CA HIS A 296 -27.71 14.95 -9.61
C HIS A 296 -27.36 13.76 -8.68
N PRO A 297 -27.18 12.52 -9.18
CA PRO A 297 -26.67 11.45 -8.35
C PRO A 297 -25.18 11.69 -8.10
N ALA A 298 -24.84 12.19 -6.92
CA ALA A 298 -23.48 12.12 -6.42
C ALA A 298 -23.14 10.64 -6.19
N GLU A 299 -22.19 10.09 -6.95
CA GLU A 299 -21.59 8.79 -6.65
C GLU A 299 -20.82 8.90 -5.32
N GLU A 300 -21.54 8.63 -4.24
CA GLU A 300 -20.97 8.35 -2.93
C GLU A 300 -20.08 7.11 -3.07
N PHE A 301 -18.77 7.29 -2.89
CA PHE A 301 -17.78 6.23 -2.99
C PHE A 301 -18.06 5.16 -1.93
N ALA A 302 -18.87 4.16 -2.29
CA ALA A 302 -19.16 3.01 -1.45
C ALA A 302 -17.84 2.29 -1.14
N LEU A 303 -17.41 2.39 0.12
CA LEU A 303 -16.36 1.54 0.68
C LEU A 303 -16.72 0.08 0.37
N PRO A 304 -15.74 -0.78 0.00
CA PRO A 304 -16.04 -2.18 -0.25
C PRO A 304 -16.75 -2.77 0.98
N PRO A 305 -17.86 -3.52 0.81
CA PRO A 305 -18.59 -4.07 1.94
C PRO A 305 -17.62 -4.89 2.78
N LYS A 306 -17.55 -4.59 4.08
CA LYS A 306 -16.73 -5.38 5.01
C LYS A 306 -17.14 -6.86 4.86
N PRO A 307 -16.18 -7.80 4.91
CA PRO A 307 -16.51 -9.22 4.80
C PRO A 307 -17.52 -9.58 5.89
N ILE A 308 -18.68 -10.10 5.47
CA ILE A 308 -19.67 -10.68 6.37
C ILE A 308 -19.02 -11.93 6.95
N VAL A 309 -18.80 -11.95 8.27
CA VAL A 309 -18.24 -13.10 8.95
C VAL A 309 -19.42 -13.98 9.40
N THR A 310 -19.48 -15.19 8.85
CA THR A 310 -20.46 -16.19 9.28
C THR A 310 -19.87 -17.02 10.41
N HIS A 311 -20.63 -17.13 11.48
CA HIS A 311 -20.33 -17.93 12.65
C HIS A 311 -21.36 -19.05 12.80
N ARG A 312 -20.92 -20.19 13.34
CA ARG A 312 -21.74 -21.37 13.61
C ARG A 312 -21.34 -21.93 14.96
N GLY A 313 -22.32 -22.34 15.75
CA GLY A 313 -22.04 -23.00 17.01
C GLY A 313 -23.30 -23.43 17.73
N ARG A 314 -23.10 -24.16 18.82
CA ARG A 314 -24.15 -24.49 19.78
C ARG A 314 -24.06 -23.51 20.94
N ILE A 315 -25.21 -23.08 21.44
CA ILE A 315 -25.26 -22.23 22.64
C ILE A 315 -24.86 -23.10 23.84
N ASP A 316 -23.71 -22.82 24.44
CA ASP A 316 -23.12 -23.60 25.53
C ASP A 316 -23.64 -23.14 26.90
N SER A 317 -23.87 -21.83 27.06
CA SER A 317 -24.47 -21.23 28.25
C SER A 317 -25.23 -19.96 27.87
N ALA A 318 -26.21 -19.58 28.69
CA ALA A 318 -26.94 -18.34 28.58
C ALA A 318 -27.31 -17.85 29.99
N GLU A 319 -27.01 -16.59 30.29
CA GLU A 319 -27.29 -15.95 31.58
C GLU A 319 -27.89 -14.56 31.37
N ILE A 320 -28.79 -14.13 32.27
CA ILE A 320 -29.26 -12.75 32.31
C ILE A 320 -28.26 -11.91 33.11
N ILE A 321 -27.91 -10.76 32.56
CA ILE A 321 -27.07 -9.75 33.19
C ILE A 321 -27.90 -8.49 33.33
N ASN A 322 -28.08 -8.08 34.57
CA ASN A 322 -28.72 -6.81 34.91
C ASN A 322 -27.61 -5.76 35.02
N GLU A 323 -27.58 -4.82 34.10
CA GLU A 323 -26.68 -3.67 34.11
C GLU A 323 -27.45 -2.43 34.59
N GLU A 324 -26.73 -1.40 35.05
CA GLU A 324 -27.35 -0.12 35.46
C GLU A 324 -28.17 0.53 34.33
N ARG A 325 -27.92 0.15 33.07
CA ARG A 325 -28.57 0.71 31.88
C ARG A 325 -29.64 -0.19 31.26
N GLY A 326 -29.88 -1.37 31.84
CA GLY A 326 -30.88 -2.32 31.37
C GLY A 326 -30.45 -3.79 31.51
N SER A 327 -31.24 -4.68 30.92
CA SER A 327 -31.07 -6.13 31.05
C SER A 327 -30.64 -6.75 29.72
N ALA A 328 -29.65 -7.63 29.76
CA ALA A 328 -29.10 -8.32 28.59
C ALA A 328 -29.00 -9.83 28.83
N ILE A 329 -29.07 -10.60 27.75
CA ILE A 329 -28.76 -12.04 27.77
C ILE A 329 -27.34 -12.19 27.23
N ARG A 330 -26.43 -12.70 28.05
CA ARG A 330 -25.09 -13.11 27.62
C ARG A 330 -25.10 -14.61 27.35
N MET A 331 -24.71 -14.97 26.14
CA MET A 331 -24.63 -16.35 25.67
C MET A 331 -23.19 -16.70 25.32
N THR A 332 -22.78 -17.93 25.57
CA THR A 332 -21.51 -18.46 25.04
C THR A 332 -21.79 -19.39 23.88
N ILE A 333 -21.19 -19.13 22.72
CA ILE A 333 -21.37 -19.93 21.51
C ILE A 333 -20.00 -20.31 20.97
N ALA A 334 -19.64 -21.59 21.03
CA ALA A 334 -18.33 -22.09 20.60
C ALA A 334 -17.15 -21.33 21.26
N GLY A 335 -17.28 -21.05 22.56
CA GLY A 335 -16.28 -20.31 23.34
C GLY A 335 -16.26 -18.78 23.12
N ARG A 336 -17.23 -18.21 22.39
CA ARG A 336 -17.38 -16.75 22.23
C ARG A 336 -18.58 -16.23 23.00
N ALA A 337 -18.36 -15.17 23.78
CA ALA A 337 -19.43 -14.44 24.43
C ALA A 337 -20.18 -13.56 23.41
N VAL A 338 -21.50 -13.65 23.41
CA VAL A 338 -22.42 -12.88 22.57
C VAL A 338 -23.51 -12.29 23.46
N GLU A 339 -23.74 -10.99 23.37
CA GLU A 339 -24.71 -10.27 24.22
C GLU A 339 -25.86 -9.71 23.39
N VAL A 340 -27.09 -9.87 23.90
CA VAL A 340 -28.33 -9.36 23.31
C VAL A 340 -29.09 -8.56 24.37
N HIS A 341 -29.23 -7.25 24.15
CA HIS A 341 -29.91 -6.35 25.10
C HIS A 341 -31.42 -6.30 24.83
N TYR A 342 -32.24 -6.86 25.72
CA TYR A 342 -33.70 -6.84 25.54
C TYR A 342 -34.38 -5.68 26.29
N GLU A 343 -33.70 -5.12 27.28
CA GLU A 343 -34.05 -3.88 27.97
C GLU A 343 -32.84 -2.95 27.93
N HIS A 344 -33.00 -1.75 27.39
CA HIS A 344 -31.94 -0.76 27.34
C HIS A 344 -32.56 0.65 27.31
N ALA A 345 -31.92 1.63 27.95
CA ALA A 345 -32.41 3.02 27.99
C ALA A 345 -32.50 3.66 26.59
N ASP A 346 -31.63 3.24 25.66
CA ASP A 346 -31.69 3.64 24.25
C ASP A 346 -32.70 2.78 23.48
N SER A 347 -33.75 3.43 22.97
CA SER A 347 -34.82 2.83 22.17
C SER A 347 -34.35 2.09 20.92
N GLU A 348 -33.25 2.53 20.28
CA GLU A 348 -32.72 1.82 19.11
C GLU A 348 -32.06 0.49 19.50
N VAL A 349 -31.30 0.50 20.59
CA VAL A 349 -30.63 -0.69 21.13
C VAL A 349 -31.69 -1.69 21.61
N GLN A 350 -32.70 -1.21 22.33
CA GLN A 350 -33.83 -2.02 22.79
C GLN A 350 -34.57 -2.68 21.60
N ARG A 351 -34.94 -1.89 20.58
CA ARG A 351 -35.63 -2.42 19.40
C ARG A 351 -34.79 -3.47 18.67
N LYS A 352 -33.48 -3.25 18.55
CA LYS A 352 -32.55 -4.20 17.90
C LYS A 352 -32.45 -5.50 18.68
N GLY A 353 -32.23 -5.44 20.00
CA GLY A 353 -32.09 -6.66 20.79
C GLY A 353 -33.41 -7.41 20.97
N GLN A 354 -34.57 -6.74 20.99
CA GLN A 354 -35.88 -7.41 20.92
C GLN A 354 -36.09 -8.13 19.58
N ALA A 355 -35.66 -7.55 18.46
CA ALA A 355 -35.71 -8.21 17.16
C ALA A 355 -34.78 -9.43 17.09
N GLU A 356 -33.57 -9.33 17.66
CA GLU A 356 -32.66 -10.47 17.78
C GLU A 356 -33.24 -11.58 18.66
N LEU A 357 -33.84 -11.24 19.80
CA LEU A 357 -34.49 -12.20 20.71
C LEU A 357 -35.72 -12.87 20.09
N SER A 358 -36.52 -12.12 19.33
CA SER A 358 -37.65 -12.67 18.56
C SER A 358 -37.15 -13.71 17.55
N THR A 359 -36.09 -13.39 16.82
CA THR A 359 -35.51 -14.31 15.83
C THR A 359 -34.96 -15.58 16.50
N LEU A 360 -34.35 -15.46 17.68
CA LEU A 360 -33.91 -16.62 18.46
C LEU A 360 -35.08 -17.48 18.96
N SER A 361 -36.20 -16.86 19.34
CA SER A 361 -37.42 -17.58 19.73
C SER A 361 -38.01 -18.37 18.56
N ASP A 362 -38.03 -17.77 17.36
CA ASP A 362 -38.47 -18.43 16.13
C ASP A 362 -37.58 -19.64 15.80
N ILE A 363 -36.25 -19.50 15.96
CA ILE A 363 -35.30 -20.60 15.75
C ILE A 363 -35.49 -21.71 16.80
N ALA A 364 -35.78 -21.34 18.05
CA ALA A 364 -36.05 -22.28 19.13
C ALA A 364 -37.39 -23.03 18.93
N GLY A 365 -38.30 -22.49 18.13
CA GLY A 365 -39.66 -23.00 17.96
C GLY A 365 -40.53 -22.82 19.21
N ALA A 366 -40.13 -21.95 20.13
CA ALA A 366 -40.83 -21.66 21.38
C ALA A 366 -40.53 -20.24 21.84
N GLN A 367 -41.48 -19.63 22.57
CA GLN A 367 -41.26 -18.34 23.20
C GLN A 367 -40.20 -18.47 24.29
N ILE A 368 -39.15 -17.64 24.22
CA ILE A 368 -38.08 -17.62 25.22
C ILE A 368 -38.55 -16.77 26.40
N GLU A 369 -38.89 -17.42 27.50
CA GLU A 369 -39.20 -16.80 28.80
C GLU A 369 -37.98 -16.77 29.71
N ARG A 370 -37.06 -17.72 29.55
CA ARG A 370 -35.85 -17.84 30.37
C ARG A 370 -34.63 -18.15 29.50
N PRO A 371 -33.44 -17.60 29.83
CA PRO A 371 -32.23 -17.76 29.01
C PRO A 371 -31.80 -19.22 28.90
N GLU A 372 -32.10 -20.09 29.87
CA GLU A 372 -31.72 -21.49 29.84
C GLU A 372 -32.39 -22.26 28.68
N GLN A 373 -33.51 -21.75 28.16
CA GLN A 373 -34.19 -22.33 27.00
C GLN A 373 -33.38 -22.18 25.69
N LEU A 374 -32.39 -21.28 25.68
CA LEU A 374 -31.47 -21.10 24.57
C LEU A 374 -30.34 -22.15 24.56
N VAL A 375 -30.02 -22.74 25.72
CA VAL A 375 -28.89 -23.65 25.87
C VAL A 375 -29.12 -24.90 25.04
N GLY A 376 -28.13 -25.22 24.21
CA GLY A 376 -28.15 -26.38 23.35
C GLY A 376 -28.75 -26.14 21.96
N LEU A 377 -29.29 -24.96 21.66
CA LEU A 377 -29.71 -24.59 20.31
C LEU A 377 -28.52 -24.48 19.37
N SER A 378 -28.66 -25.05 18.17
CA SER A 378 -27.69 -24.90 17.08
C SER A 378 -28.05 -23.66 16.27
N VAL A 379 -27.16 -22.68 16.25
CA VAL A 379 -27.40 -21.39 15.59
C VAL A 379 -26.27 -21.04 14.65
N ARG A 380 -26.64 -20.37 13.55
CA ARG A 380 -25.73 -19.68 12.65
C ARG A 380 -26.02 -18.19 12.75
N TRP A 381 -24.98 -17.36 12.81
CA TRP A 381 -25.19 -15.92 12.70
C TRP A 381 -24.16 -15.24 11.81
N GLU A 382 -24.58 -14.15 11.19
CA GLU A 382 -23.73 -13.30 10.36
C GLU A 382 -23.58 -11.95 11.05
N GLU A 383 -22.33 -11.56 11.34
CA GLU A 383 -22.03 -10.26 11.92
C GLU A 383 -21.88 -9.22 10.80
N MET A 384 -22.78 -8.23 10.81
CA MET A 384 -22.78 -7.16 9.83
C MET A 384 -21.84 -6.02 10.24
N SER A 385 -21.43 -5.21 9.26
CA SER A 385 -20.47 -4.11 9.46
C SER A 385 -20.90 -3.00 10.45
N ASN A 386 -22.20 -2.94 10.76
CA ASN A 386 -22.88 -2.04 11.70
C ASN A 386 -23.07 -2.66 13.10
N GLY A 387 -22.53 -3.86 13.35
CA GLY A 387 -22.67 -4.59 14.61
C GLY A 387 -23.96 -5.38 14.79
N THR A 388 -24.91 -5.33 13.83
CA THR A 388 -26.13 -6.14 13.91
C THR A 388 -25.85 -7.59 13.53
N ARG A 389 -26.52 -8.52 14.19
CA ARG A 389 -26.36 -9.95 13.89
C ARG A 389 -27.61 -10.49 13.20
N ARG A 390 -27.41 -11.22 12.11
CA ARG A 390 -28.49 -11.96 11.46
C ARG A 390 -28.43 -13.42 11.89
N TRP A 391 -29.40 -13.84 12.68
CA TRP A 391 -29.53 -15.22 13.16
C TRP A 391 -30.23 -16.10 12.11
N ALA A 392 -29.81 -17.36 12.04
CA ALA A 392 -30.41 -18.41 11.24
C ALA A 392 -30.30 -19.75 11.98
N PRO A 393 -31.20 -20.72 11.71
CA PRO A 393 -31.04 -22.07 12.23
C PRO A 393 -29.67 -22.62 11.84
N GLY A 394 -28.97 -23.23 12.79
CA GLY A 394 -27.79 -24.03 12.47
C GLY A 394 -28.21 -25.21 11.60
N ASP A 395 -27.30 -25.68 10.73
CA ASP A 395 -27.51 -26.93 10.01
C ASP A 395 -27.66 -28.04 11.05
N SER A 396 -28.90 -28.36 11.42
CA SER A 396 -29.18 -29.52 12.24
C SER A 396 -28.71 -30.71 11.43
N GLU A 397 -27.70 -31.45 11.92
CA GLU A 397 -27.61 -32.85 11.53
C GLU A 397 -29.01 -33.42 11.74
N MET A 398 -29.66 -33.84 10.65
CA MET A 398 -30.92 -34.56 10.70
C MET A 398 -30.68 -35.80 11.56
N ARG A 399 -30.86 -35.67 12.88
CA ARG A 399 -31.23 -36.78 13.73
C ARG A 399 -32.65 -37.11 13.32
N THR A 400 -32.74 -37.96 12.31
CA THR A 400 -33.83 -38.93 12.18
C THR A 400 -34.11 -39.50 13.57
N ARG A 401 -35.16 -38.99 14.22
CA ARG A 401 -35.79 -39.68 15.33
C ARG A 401 -36.60 -40.82 14.72
N ALA A 402 -36.19 -42.05 15.03
CA ALA A 402 -37.05 -43.22 15.01
C ALA A 402 -38.03 -43.16 16.19
#